data_AF-A0AAU9RNW7-F1
#
_entry.id   AF-A0AAU9RNW7-F1
#
_cell.length_a   1.000
_cell.length_b   1.000
_cell.length_c   1.000
_cell.angle_alpha   90.00
_cell.angle_beta   90.00
_cell.angle_gamma   90.00
#
_symmetry.space_group_name_H-M   'P 1'
#
loop_
_entity.id
_entity.type
_entity.pdbx_description
1 polymer ?
#
loop_
_entity_poly.entity_id
_entity_poly.type
_entity_poly.pdbx_seq_one_letter_code
_entity_poly.pdbx_strand_id
1 'polypeptide(L)'
;MQALQSSSLRASPPNPLIRPSNRQSHQITNARPTRRRSFISASAAVSAPKRETDPKKRVVITGMGLVSVFGNDVDAYYEKLLSGESGISLIDRFDASKFPTRFGGQIRGHEFDFSLMIDKLKAGVLVGTGMGGLTVFSDGVQALIEKGHRRISPFFIPYAITNMGSALLAIDLGLMGPNYSISTACATSNYCFYAAANHIRRGEADMMIAGGTEAAIIPIGLGGFVACRALSQRNDDPQTASRPWDKQRDGFVMGEGAGVLVMESLEHALKRGAPIVAEYLGGAVNCDAHHMTDPRADGLGVSSCIESCLEDAGVSPEESMIGHCLGAAGGLEAIATVKAINTGWLHPSINQFNPEPAVDFDTVANEKKQHEVNVAISNSFGFGGHNSVVAFSAFKP
;
A
#
# COMPACT_ATOMS: atom_id res chain seq x y z
N MET A 1 25.02 -5.07 6.97
CA MET A 1 24.98 -3.65 6.52
C MET A 1 26.19 -3.29 5.63
N GLN A 2 26.43 -4.02 4.53
CA GLN A 2 27.45 -3.67 3.53
C GLN A 2 27.23 -4.38 2.17
N ALA A 3 26.00 -4.41 1.70
CA ALA A 3 25.67 -4.98 0.39
C ALA A 3 24.48 -4.23 -0.22
N LEU A 4 24.66 -2.96 -0.57
CA LEU A 4 23.75 -2.18 -1.45
C LEU A 4 24.41 -0.84 -1.86
N GLN A 5 25.72 -0.86 -2.16
CA GLN A 5 26.38 0.25 -2.87
C GLN A 5 26.82 -0.24 -4.24
N SER A 6 25.88 -0.38 -5.18
CA SER A 6 26.22 -0.54 -6.60
C SER A 6 26.09 0.81 -7.30
N SER A 7 27.21 1.35 -7.78
CA SER A 7 27.34 2.64 -8.47
C SER A 7 26.77 2.66 -9.91
N SER A 8 25.95 1.68 -10.30
CA SER A 8 25.58 1.44 -11.72
C SER A 8 24.13 1.77 -12.10
N LEU A 9 23.29 2.27 -11.20
CA LEU A 9 21.94 2.73 -11.54
C LEU A 9 21.87 4.26 -11.49
N ARG A 10 22.52 4.93 -12.45
CA ARG A 10 22.25 6.34 -12.71
C ARG A 10 21.04 6.42 -13.64
N ALA A 11 19.98 7.11 -13.20
CA ALA A 11 18.91 7.54 -14.08
C ALA A 11 19.50 8.30 -15.29
N SER A 12 19.02 8.02 -16.49
CA SER A 12 19.31 8.90 -17.63
C SER A 12 18.82 10.30 -17.30
N PRO A 13 19.63 11.36 -17.48
CA PRO A 13 19.18 12.71 -17.20
C PRO A 13 17.99 13.04 -18.11
N PRO A 14 16.96 13.74 -17.60
CA PRO A 14 15.88 14.23 -18.45
C PRO A 14 16.47 15.15 -19.53
N ASN A 15 16.06 14.93 -20.77
CA ASN A 15 16.50 15.68 -21.94
C ASN A 15 16.30 17.18 -21.68
N PRO A 16 17.32 18.06 -21.76
CA PRO A 16 17.14 19.46 -21.41
C PRO A 16 16.21 20.13 -22.42
N LEU A 17 15.07 20.62 -21.94
CA LEU A 17 14.22 21.55 -22.66
C LEU A 17 15.07 22.76 -23.10
N ILE A 18 15.08 23.01 -24.40
CA ILE A 18 15.81 24.11 -25.05
C ILE A 18 15.42 25.43 -24.36
N ARG A 19 16.37 26.07 -23.68
CA ARG A 19 16.21 27.45 -23.18
C ARG A 19 16.76 28.43 -24.21
N PRO A 20 16.05 29.53 -24.53
CA PRO A 20 16.61 30.56 -25.39
C PRO A 20 17.76 31.29 -24.67
N SER A 21 18.80 31.57 -25.43
CA SER A 21 19.96 32.36 -25.03
C SER A 21 19.58 33.82 -24.78
N ASN A 22 19.99 34.37 -23.63
CA ASN A 22 20.53 35.73 -23.58
C ASN A 22 21.40 35.93 -22.33
N ARG A 23 22.67 36.25 -22.58
CA ARG A 23 23.65 36.67 -21.58
C ARG A 23 23.44 38.14 -21.25
N GLN A 24 23.34 38.49 -19.97
CA GLN A 24 23.93 39.72 -19.45
C GLN A 24 24.57 39.42 -18.09
N SER A 25 25.86 39.74 -17.99
CA SER A 25 26.73 39.54 -16.84
C SER A 25 26.59 40.72 -15.87
N HIS A 26 26.14 40.45 -14.64
CA HIS A 26 26.33 41.37 -13.51
C HIS A 26 27.26 40.75 -12.49
N GLN A 27 28.36 41.47 -12.21
CA GLN A 27 29.31 41.17 -11.14
C GLN A 27 28.61 41.27 -9.78
N ILE A 28 28.70 40.23 -8.97
CA ILE A 28 28.26 40.24 -7.56
C ILE A 28 29.50 40.27 -6.68
N THR A 29 29.58 41.30 -5.84
CA THR A 29 30.64 41.54 -4.87
C THR A 29 30.50 40.60 -3.67
N ASN A 30 31.64 40.10 -3.17
CA ASN A 30 31.73 39.22 -2.01
C ASN A 30 31.52 40.00 -0.70
N ALA A 31 30.42 39.74 0.00
CA ALA A 31 30.25 40.08 1.41
C ALA A 31 29.78 38.85 2.19
N ARG A 32 30.57 38.40 3.17
CA ARG A 32 30.25 37.28 4.07
C ARG A 32 29.24 37.73 5.14
N PRO A 33 28.08 37.08 5.32
CA PRO A 33 27.23 37.35 6.48
C PRO A 33 27.62 36.42 7.64
N THR A 34 27.82 37.00 8.81
CA THR A 34 28.03 36.33 10.08
C THR A 34 26.72 35.68 10.55
N ARG A 35 26.66 34.34 10.59
CA ARG A 35 25.50 33.60 11.15
C ARG A 35 25.52 33.66 12.68
N ARG A 36 24.68 34.53 13.27
CA ARG A 36 24.22 34.36 14.65
C ARG A 36 23.26 33.16 14.70
N ARG A 37 23.62 32.12 15.46
CA ARG A 37 22.72 31.01 15.79
C ARG A 37 21.69 31.52 16.81
N SER A 38 20.48 31.82 16.36
CA SER A 38 19.32 31.94 17.23
C SER A 38 18.83 30.54 17.56
N PHE A 39 18.96 30.12 18.81
CA PHE A 39 18.26 28.96 19.33
C PHE A 39 16.77 29.32 19.41
N ILE A 40 15.94 28.72 18.57
CA ILE A 40 14.49 28.77 18.71
C ILE A 40 14.16 27.76 19.81
N SER A 41 13.79 28.23 20.99
CA SER A 41 13.20 27.38 22.02
C SER A 41 11.77 27.02 21.60
N ALA A 42 11.56 25.80 21.13
CA ALA A 42 10.22 25.26 20.98
C ALA A 42 9.80 24.60 22.31
N SER A 43 8.93 25.27 23.04
CA SER A 43 8.09 24.65 24.06
C SER A 43 6.70 25.31 23.95
N ALA A 44 5.94 24.87 22.96
CA ALA A 44 4.49 24.91 23.06
C ALA A 44 4.07 23.53 23.54
N ALA A 45 3.35 23.45 24.66
CA ALA A 45 2.71 22.20 25.07
C ALA A 45 1.78 21.77 23.94
N VAL A 46 2.15 20.72 23.21
CA VAL A 46 1.31 20.12 22.17
C VAL A 46 0.09 19.56 22.90
N SER A 47 -1.08 20.18 22.69
CA SER A 47 -2.33 19.63 23.20
C SER A 47 -2.53 18.25 22.59
N ALA A 48 -2.97 17.28 23.40
CA ALA A 48 -3.22 15.92 22.92
C ALA A 48 -4.09 15.95 21.64
N PRO A 49 -3.76 15.13 20.62
CA PRO A 49 -4.59 14.97 19.43
C PRO A 49 -6.06 14.73 19.80
N LYS A 50 -7.00 15.40 19.12
CA LYS A 50 -8.44 15.25 19.39
C LYS A 50 -9.09 14.39 18.33
N ARG A 51 -9.76 13.32 18.78
CA ARG A 51 -10.57 12.46 17.91
C ARG A 51 -11.74 13.22 17.30
N GLU A 52 -12.05 12.93 16.04
CA GLU A 52 -13.26 13.44 15.37
C GLU A 52 -14.52 12.88 16.06
N THR A 53 -15.51 13.74 16.29
CA THR A 53 -16.74 13.41 17.03
C THR A 53 -18.00 13.56 16.19
N ASP A 54 -17.95 14.29 15.07
CA ASP A 54 -19.08 14.45 14.16
C ASP A 54 -19.38 13.12 13.45
N PRO A 55 -20.57 12.50 13.64
CA PRO A 55 -20.92 11.23 12.99
C PRO A 55 -20.91 11.29 11.45
N LYS A 56 -21.01 12.48 10.85
CA LYS A 56 -20.88 12.64 9.39
C LYS A 56 -19.44 12.52 8.91
N LYS A 57 -18.47 12.74 9.80
CA LYS A 57 -17.04 12.75 9.50
C LYS A 57 -16.29 11.56 10.10
N ARG A 58 -16.84 10.92 11.13
CA ARG A 58 -16.38 9.61 11.61
C ARG A 58 -16.56 8.59 10.48
N VAL A 59 -15.50 7.87 10.15
CA VAL A 59 -15.49 6.89 9.07
C VAL A 59 -15.42 5.49 9.66
N VAL A 60 -16.39 4.66 9.33
CA VAL A 60 -16.47 3.26 9.79
C VAL A 60 -16.27 2.30 8.63
N ILE A 61 -15.78 1.11 8.96
CA ILE A 61 -15.67 -0.01 8.02
C ILE A 61 -16.91 -0.88 8.20
N THR A 62 -17.65 -1.10 7.12
CA THR A 62 -18.90 -1.89 7.13
C THR A 62 -18.81 -3.18 6.32
N GLY A 63 -17.70 -3.34 5.57
CA GLY A 63 -17.43 -4.52 4.76
C GLY A 63 -15.96 -4.60 4.39
N MET A 64 -15.51 -5.82 4.11
CA MET A 64 -14.16 -6.14 3.67
C MET A 64 -14.24 -7.19 2.57
N GLY A 65 -13.39 -7.09 1.55
CA GLY A 65 -13.30 -8.09 0.49
C GLY A 65 -11.86 -8.25 0.03
N LEU A 66 -11.46 -9.49 -0.26
CA LEU A 66 -10.11 -9.77 -0.73
C LEU A 66 -10.05 -10.85 -1.78
N VAL A 67 -8.94 -10.86 -2.50
CA VAL A 67 -8.43 -11.99 -3.27
C VAL A 67 -6.95 -12.11 -2.94
N SER A 68 -6.55 -13.28 -2.46
CA SER A 68 -5.18 -13.56 -2.04
C SER A 68 -4.74 -14.93 -2.52
N VAL A 69 -3.49 -15.26 -2.24
CA VAL A 69 -2.90 -16.59 -2.43
C VAL A 69 -3.61 -17.69 -1.62
N PHE A 70 -4.35 -17.32 -0.57
CA PHE A 70 -5.13 -18.24 0.26
C PHE A 70 -6.61 -18.30 -0.12
N GLY A 71 -7.01 -17.63 -1.21
CA GLY A 71 -8.41 -17.53 -1.65
C GLY A 71 -9.02 -16.16 -1.39
N ASN A 72 -10.35 -16.10 -1.41
CA ASN A 72 -11.16 -14.87 -1.37
C ASN A 72 -12.04 -14.74 -0.11
N ASP A 73 -12.01 -15.72 0.77
CA ASP A 73 -12.71 -15.65 2.06
C ASP A 73 -11.82 -14.96 3.10
N VAL A 74 -12.37 -13.93 3.76
CA VAL A 74 -11.63 -13.08 4.71
C VAL A 74 -11.22 -13.84 5.95
N ASP A 75 -12.07 -14.73 6.46
CA ASP A 75 -11.82 -15.47 7.69
C ASP A 75 -10.80 -16.59 7.42
N ALA A 76 -10.98 -17.35 6.34
CA ALA A 76 -10.03 -18.38 5.92
C ALA A 76 -8.65 -17.79 5.61
N TYR A 77 -8.59 -16.64 4.93
CA TYR A 77 -7.33 -15.90 4.73
C TYR A 77 -6.64 -15.59 6.06
N TYR A 78 -7.40 -15.08 7.03
CA TYR A 78 -6.83 -14.70 8.32
C TYR A 78 -6.39 -15.89 9.16
N GLU A 79 -7.15 -16.99 9.14
CA GLU A 79 -6.77 -18.25 9.80
C GLU A 79 -5.46 -18.81 9.24
N LYS A 80 -5.27 -18.74 7.93
CA LYS A 80 -4.02 -19.13 7.27
C LYS A 80 -2.84 -18.29 7.73
N LEU A 81 -3.01 -16.96 7.82
CA LEU A 81 -1.99 -16.08 8.41
C LEU A 81 -1.68 -16.47 9.86
N LEU A 82 -2.70 -16.66 10.70
CA LEU A 82 -2.52 -17.04 12.11
C LEU A 82 -1.78 -18.38 12.27
N SER A 83 -1.95 -19.31 11.33
CA SER A 83 -1.25 -20.60 11.32
C SER A 83 0.21 -20.50 10.87
N GLY A 84 0.65 -19.33 10.37
CA GLY A 84 2.00 -19.15 9.82
C GLY A 84 2.22 -19.88 8.50
N GLU A 85 1.15 -20.18 7.75
CA GLU A 85 1.25 -20.85 6.45
C GLU A 85 1.89 -19.90 5.42
N SER A 86 2.81 -20.42 4.60
CA SER A 86 3.41 -19.65 3.50
C SER A 86 2.64 -19.89 2.22
N GLY A 87 2.16 -18.81 1.60
CA GLY A 87 1.53 -18.85 0.27
C GLY A 87 2.53 -18.82 -0.90
N ILE A 88 3.84 -18.89 -0.61
CA ILE A 88 4.90 -18.81 -1.62
C ILE A 88 5.16 -20.20 -2.21
N SER A 89 5.10 -20.28 -3.54
CA SER A 89 5.38 -21.50 -4.31
C SER A 89 6.11 -21.18 -5.60
N LEU A 90 6.64 -22.21 -6.29
CA LEU A 90 7.22 -22.03 -7.62
C LEU A 90 6.18 -21.50 -8.60
N ILE A 91 6.59 -20.59 -9.48
CA ILE A 91 5.74 -20.06 -10.54
C ILE A 91 5.48 -21.17 -11.56
N ASP A 92 4.20 -21.47 -11.77
CA ASP A 92 3.71 -22.51 -12.69
C ASP A 92 2.87 -21.92 -13.84
N ARG A 93 2.56 -20.61 -13.81
CA ARG A 93 1.79 -19.92 -14.87
C ARG A 93 2.57 -19.62 -16.15
N PHE A 94 3.90 -19.63 -16.10
CA PHE A 94 4.79 -19.52 -17.26
C PHE A 94 6.14 -20.20 -16.99
N ASP A 95 6.94 -20.44 -18.04
CA ASP A 95 8.29 -20.99 -17.89
C ASP A 95 9.23 -19.96 -17.23
N ALA A 96 9.34 -20.06 -15.91
CA ALA A 96 10.22 -19.22 -15.11
C ALA A 96 11.69 -19.71 -15.09
N SER A 97 12.05 -20.80 -15.78
CA SER A 97 13.38 -21.45 -15.64
C SER A 97 14.57 -20.54 -15.97
N LYS A 98 14.37 -19.58 -16.88
CA LYS A 98 15.38 -18.62 -17.32
C LYS A 98 15.50 -17.40 -16.41
N PHE A 99 14.64 -17.26 -15.39
CA PHE A 99 14.66 -16.14 -14.46
C PHE A 99 15.49 -16.48 -13.21
N PRO A 100 16.26 -15.52 -12.67
CA PRO A 100 16.96 -15.65 -11.39
C PRO A 100 16.05 -15.85 -10.18
N THR A 101 14.79 -15.40 -10.24
CA THR A 101 13.75 -15.65 -9.23
C THR A 101 12.62 -16.43 -9.90
N ARG A 102 12.16 -17.52 -9.29
CA ARG A 102 11.23 -18.48 -9.95
C ARG A 102 10.00 -18.83 -9.11
N PHE A 103 9.70 -18.05 -8.09
CA PHE A 103 8.63 -18.29 -7.13
C PHE A 103 7.87 -16.99 -6.83
N GLY A 104 6.65 -17.13 -6.32
CA GLY A 104 5.80 -16.01 -5.93
C GLY A 104 4.49 -16.50 -5.29
N GLY A 105 3.73 -15.55 -4.76
CA GLY A 105 2.39 -15.82 -4.25
C GLY A 105 1.34 -15.64 -5.34
N GLN A 106 0.81 -16.72 -5.91
CA GLN A 106 -0.10 -16.70 -7.07
C GLN A 106 -1.58 -16.89 -6.67
N ILE A 107 -2.49 -16.11 -7.26
CA ILE A 107 -3.95 -16.32 -7.15
C ILE A 107 -4.39 -17.41 -8.14
N ARG A 108 -5.39 -18.21 -7.76
CA ARG A 108 -6.10 -19.15 -8.64
C ARG A 108 -7.54 -18.63 -8.84
N GLY A 109 -8.07 -18.64 -10.07
CA GLY A 109 -9.17 -17.76 -10.51
C GLY A 109 -10.56 -18.00 -9.89
N HIS A 110 -11.42 -16.95 -9.88
CA HIS A 110 -12.79 -16.95 -9.32
C HIS A 110 -13.71 -15.86 -9.94
N GLU A 111 -15.03 -16.01 -9.79
CA GLU A 111 -16.10 -15.03 -10.13
C GLU A 111 -16.82 -14.49 -8.87
N PHE A 112 -17.39 -13.29 -8.95
CA PHE A 112 -18.09 -12.60 -7.85
C PHE A 112 -19.53 -12.23 -8.24
N ASP A 113 -20.44 -12.24 -7.27
CA ASP A 113 -21.80 -11.68 -7.37
C ASP A 113 -22.07 -10.78 -6.17
N PHE A 114 -22.60 -9.57 -6.40
CA PHE A 114 -22.92 -8.59 -5.37
C PHE A 114 -24.18 -7.82 -5.72
N SER A 115 -25.01 -7.54 -4.72
CA SER A 115 -26.12 -6.58 -4.80
C SER A 115 -26.06 -5.60 -3.62
N LEU A 116 -26.21 -4.30 -3.89
CA LEU A 116 -26.21 -3.22 -2.90
C LEU A 116 -27.42 -2.31 -3.11
N MET A 117 -28.13 -1.98 -2.03
CA MET A 117 -29.23 -1.00 -2.01
C MET A 117 -28.76 0.29 -1.34
N ILE A 118 -28.12 1.19 -2.11
CA ILE A 118 -27.47 2.42 -1.62
C ILE A 118 -27.75 3.58 -2.59
N ASP A 119 -27.72 4.83 -2.10
CA ASP A 119 -27.69 6.01 -2.97
C ASP A 119 -26.41 6.04 -3.82
N LYS A 120 -26.59 5.69 -5.10
CA LYS A 120 -25.51 5.55 -6.07
C LYS A 120 -24.75 6.86 -6.31
N LEU A 121 -25.38 8.03 -6.14
CA LEU A 121 -24.74 9.33 -6.35
C LEU A 121 -23.75 9.70 -5.24
N LYS A 122 -23.93 9.12 -4.05
CA LYS A 122 -23.11 9.36 -2.85
C LYS A 122 -22.17 8.21 -2.53
N ALA A 123 -22.08 7.21 -3.41
CA ALA A 123 -21.18 6.08 -3.26
C ALA A 123 -20.10 6.12 -4.35
N GLY A 124 -18.83 6.12 -3.95
CA GLY A 124 -17.66 6.19 -4.85
C GLY A 124 -16.77 4.96 -4.77
N VAL A 125 -15.76 4.91 -5.65
CA VAL A 125 -14.77 3.83 -5.74
C VAL A 125 -13.37 4.41 -5.89
N LEU A 126 -12.43 3.90 -5.10
CA LEU A 126 -11.00 4.22 -5.16
C LEU A 126 -10.18 2.94 -5.00
N VAL A 127 -10.08 2.18 -6.08
CA VAL A 127 -9.23 0.98 -6.13
C VAL A 127 -8.03 1.27 -7.01
N GLY A 128 -6.87 1.39 -6.37
CA GLY A 128 -5.60 1.69 -7.06
C GLY A 128 -4.81 0.45 -7.46
N THR A 129 -3.78 0.66 -8.28
CA THR A 129 -2.79 -0.36 -8.65
C THR A 129 -1.42 0.28 -8.88
N GLY A 130 -0.36 -0.45 -8.57
CA GLY A 130 1.01 0.02 -8.75
C GLY A 130 1.43 0.03 -10.22
N MET A 131 1.13 -1.04 -10.95
CA MET A 131 1.58 -1.24 -12.34
C MET A 131 0.47 -1.32 -13.37
N GLY A 132 -0.80 -1.41 -12.97
CA GLY A 132 -1.91 -1.50 -13.92
C GLY A 132 -1.97 -2.83 -14.65
N GLY A 133 -2.55 -2.83 -15.85
CA GLY A 133 -2.73 -4.05 -16.65
C GLY A 133 -1.46 -4.44 -17.41
N LEU A 134 -0.40 -4.80 -16.69
CA LEU A 134 0.91 -5.08 -17.27
C LEU A 134 0.88 -6.25 -18.28
N THR A 135 0.00 -7.23 -18.07
CA THR A 135 -0.23 -8.33 -19.01
C THR A 135 -0.74 -7.82 -20.35
N VAL A 136 -1.82 -7.04 -20.33
CA VAL A 136 -2.42 -6.46 -21.53
C VAL A 136 -1.44 -5.52 -22.23
N PHE A 137 -0.67 -4.76 -21.45
CA PHE A 137 0.39 -3.92 -21.98
C PHE A 137 1.46 -4.73 -22.72
N SER A 138 1.99 -5.77 -22.08
CA SER A 138 3.01 -6.67 -22.65
C SER A 138 2.51 -7.36 -23.93
N ASP A 139 1.30 -7.92 -23.90
CA ASP A 139 0.71 -8.62 -25.03
C ASP A 139 0.47 -7.68 -26.22
N GLY A 140 0.03 -6.44 -25.94
CA GLY A 140 -0.15 -5.43 -26.97
C GLY A 140 1.16 -4.99 -27.62
N VAL A 141 2.24 -4.85 -26.84
CA VAL A 141 3.59 -4.57 -27.37
C VAL A 141 4.08 -5.74 -28.22
N GLN A 142 3.90 -6.98 -27.77
CA GLN A 142 4.27 -8.17 -28.54
C GLN A 142 3.49 -8.23 -29.86
N ALA A 143 2.17 -8.03 -29.82
CA ALA A 143 1.33 -8.00 -31.02
C ALA A 143 1.76 -6.92 -32.01
N LEU A 144 2.14 -5.74 -31.51
CA LEU A 144 2.67 -4.65 -32.33
C LEU A 144 3.95 -5.05 -33.04
N ILE A 145 4.92 -5.61 -32.32
CA ILE A 145 6.24 -5.98 -32.85
C ILE A 145 6.13 -7.11 -33.87
N GLU A 146 5.39 -8.17 -33.55
CA GLU A 146 5.33 -9.37 -34.37
C GLU A 146 4.38 -9.24 -35.55
N LYS A 147 3.26 -8.52 -35.39
CA LYS A 147 2.11 -8.58 -36.31
C LYS A 147 1.57 -7.21 -36.72
N GLY A 148 2.16 -6.13 -36.22
CA GLY A 148 1.76 -4.76 -36.51
C GLY A 148 0.50 -4.28 -35.76
N HIS A 149 0.26 -2.98 -35.81
CA HIS A 149 -0.76 -2.30 -34.98
C HIS A 149 -2.20 -2.81 -35.18
N ARG A 150 -2.54 -3.37 -36.34
CA ARG A 150 -3.88 -3.91 -36.64
C ARG A 150 -4.23 -5.14 -35.80
N ARG A 151 -3.26 -5.76 -35.13
CA ARG A 151 -3.45 -6.93 -34.26
C ARG A 151 -3.50 -6.61 -32.78
N ILE A 152 -3.37 -5.34 -32.40
CA ILE A 152 -3.57 -4.90 -31.02
C ILE A 152 -5.07 -4.94 -30.70
N SER A 153 -5.43 -5.47 -29.52
CA SER A 153 -6.81 -5.49 -29.05
C SER A 153 -7.38 -4.07 -28.92
N PRO A 154 -8.66 -3.83 -29.29
CA PRO A 154 -9.30 -2.53 -29.04
C PRO A 154 -9.40 -2.20 -27.54
N PHE A 155 -9.31 -3.22 -26.67
CA PHE A 155 -9.30 -3.06 -25.22
C PHE A 155 -7.91 -2.90 -24.60
N PHE A 156 -6.86 -2.76 -25.43
CA PHE A 156 -5.48 -2.58 -24.98
C PHE A 156 -5.33 -1.40 -24.01
N ILE A 157 -5.72 -0.19 -24.44
CA ILE A 157 -5.60 1.00 -23.59
C ILE A 157 -6.54 0.91 -22.37
N PRO A 158 -7.85 0.60 -22.53
CA PRO A 158 -8.75 0.48 -21.39
C PRO A 158 -8.24 -0.46 -20.29
N TYR A 159 -7.73 -1.63 -20.63
CA TYR A 159 -7.27 -2.57 -19.61
C TYR A 159 -5.83 -2.35 -19.14
N ALA A 160 -5.00 -1.59 -19.86
CA ALA A 160 -3.64 -1.28 -19.43
C ALA A 160 -3.57 -0.18 -18.36
N ILE A 161 -4.48 0.80 -18.39
CA ILE A 161 -4.44 1.97 -17.49
C ILE A 161 -4.84 1.62 -16.05
N THR A 162 -4.26 2.34 -15.09
CA THR A 162 -4.37 2.04 -13.66
C THR A 162 -5.77 2.27 -13.08
N ASN A 163 -6.57 3.16 -13.67
CA ASN A 163 -7.91 3.49 -13.18
C ASN A 163 -9.00 2.48 -13.54
N MET A 164 -8.70 1.49 -14.39
CA MET A 164 -9.75 0.62 -14.90
C MET A 164 -10.34 -0.31 -13.83
N GLY A 165 -9.55 -0.75 -12.84
CA GLY A 165 -10.08 -1.55 -11.73
C GLY A 165 -11.17 -0.81 -10.95
N SER A 166 -10.92 0.45 -10.61
CA SER A 166 -11.91 1.33 -9.97
C SER A 166 -13.12 1.59 -10.87
N ALA A 167 -12.88 1.85 -12.17
CA ALA A 167 -13.94 2.17 -13.12
C ALA A 167 -14.89 0.98 -13.39
N LEU A 168 -14.35 -0.22 -13.61
CA LEU A 168 -15.16 -1.42 -13.84
C LEU A 168 -16.01 -1.74 -12.60
N LEU A 169 -15.43 -1.68 -11.40
CA LEU A 169 -16.19 -1.90 -10.17
C LEU A 169 -17.33 -0.89 -10.00
N ALA A 170 -17.07 0.39 -10.31
CA ALA A 170 -18.11 1.41 -10.29
C ALA A 170 -19.20 1.17 -11.34
N ILE A 171 -18.84 0.73 -12.55
CA ILE A 171 -19.79 0.39 -13.63
C ILE A 171 -20.66 -0.79 -13.20
N ASP A 172 -20.05 -1.86 -12.69
CA ASP A 172 -20.73 -3.11 -12.31
C ASP A 172 -21.75 -2.86 -11.19
N LEU A 173 -21.40 -2.04 -10.19
CA LEU A 173 -22.27 -1.70 -9.06
C LEU A 173 -23.19 -0.49 -9.35
N GLY A 174 -22.92 0.24 -10.43
CA GLY A 174 -23.58 1.49 -10.80
C GLY A 174 -23.31 2.64 -9.83
N LEU A 175 -22.12 2.73 -9.25
CA LEU A 175 -21.71 3.79 -8.31
C LEU A 175 -21.26 5.05 -9.08
N MET A 176 -21.76 6.21 -8.67
CA MET A 176 -21.66 7.47 -9.41
C MET A 176 -20.97 8.60 -8.61
N GLY A 177 -20.49 8.30 -7.40
CA GLY A 177 -19.67 9.21 -6.59
C GLY A 177 -18.22 9.32 -7.10
N PRO A 178 -17.29 9.82 -6.27
CA PRO A 178 -15.88 9.97 -6.65
C PRO A 178 -15.29 8.66 -7.18
N ASN A 179 -14.69 8.71 -8.38
CA ASN A 179 -14.10 7.54 -9.04
C ASN A 179 -12.82 7.93 -9.79
N TYR A 180 -11.68 7.44 -9.31
CA TYR A 180 -10.37 7.58 -9.94
C TYR A 180 -9.42 6.50 -9.40
N SER A 181 -8.14 6.54 -9.77
CA SER A 181 -7.12 5.65 -9.18
C SER A 181 -5.93 6.45 -8.72
N ILE A 182 -5.35 6.00 -7.62
CA ILE A 182 -4.04 6.44 -7.16
C ILE A 182 -3.04 5.34 -7.49
N SER A 183 -1.83 5.73 -7.89
CA SER A 183 -0.72 4.81 -8.11
C SER A 183 0.50 5.38 -7.41
N THR A 184 0.87 4.79 -6.28
CA THR A 184 2.00 5.19 -5.43
C THR A 184 2.84 3.97 -5.05
N ALA A 185 3.05 3.08 -6.04
CA ALA A 185 3.77 1.82 -5.87
C ALA A 185 3.22 1.02 -4.68
N CYS A 186 4.09 0.66 -3.71
CA CYS A 186 3.70 -0.12 -2.56
C CYS A 186 2.74 0.63 -1.60
N ALA A 187 2.62 1.95 -1.70
CA ALA A 187 1.74 2.76 -0.85
C ALA A 187 0.30 2.91 -1.38
N THR A 188 0.00 2.31 -2.54
CA THR A 188 -1.22 2.60 -3.31
C THR A 188 -2.51 2.42 -2.50
N SER A 189 -2.68 1.31 -1.79
CA SER A 189 -3.91 1.02 -1.05
C SER A 189 -4.15 2.00 0.10
N ASN A 190 -3.10 2.32 0.86
CA ASN A 190 -3.18 3.28 1.97
C ASN A 190 -3.48 4.70 1.50
N TYR A 191 -2.91 5.12 0.37
CA TYR A 191 -3.30 6.39 -0.27
C TYR A 191 -4.79 6.40 -0.67
N CYS A 192 -5.29 5.27 -1.20
CA CYS A 192 -6.71 5.14 -1.54
C CYS A 192 -7.61 5.23 -0.30
N PHE A 193 -7.26 4.55 0.80
CA PHE A 193 -7.99 4.67 2.07
C PHE A 193 -8.00 6.09 2.62
N TYR A 194 -6.82 6.74 2.64
CA TYR A 194 -6.68 8.11 3.09
C TYR A 194 -7.52 9.09 2.24
N ALA A 195 -7.49 8.95 0.92
CA ALA A 195 -8.27 9.79 0.01
C ALA A 195 -9.78 9.52 0.15
N ALA A 196 -10.20 8.26 0.25
CA ALA A 196 -11.58 7.85 0.45
C ALA A 196 -12.18 8.39 1.75
N ALA A 197 -11.45 8.25 2.87
CA ALA A 197 -11.85 8.82 4.15
C ALA A 197 -12.04 10.33 4.06
N ASN A 198 -11.19 11.03 3.30
CA ASN A 198 -11.29 12.47 3.11
C ASN A 198 -12.48 12.89 2.23
N HIS A 199 -12.86 12.11 1.22
CA HIS A 199 -14.12 12.33 0.49
C HIS A 199 -15.33 12.22 1.42
N ILE A 200 -15.34 11.25 2.33
CA ILE A 200 -16.41 11.07 3.33
C ILE A 200 -16.44 12.24 4.32
N ARG A 201 -15.29 12.58 4.92
CA ARG A 201 -15.14 13.70 5.88
C ARG A 201 -15.56 15.05 5.32
N ARG A 202 -15.46 15.24 4.00
CA ARG A 202 -15.89 16.47 3.28
C ARG A 202 -17.36 16.45 2.86
N GLY A 203 -18.07 15.34 3.09
CA GLY A 203 -19.47 15.16 2.67
C GLY A 203 -19.65 14.96 1.16
N GLU A 204 -18.57 14.65 0.44
CA GLU A 204 -18.58 14.42 -1.01
C GLU A 204 -19.18 13.04 -1.32
N ALA A 205 -18.95 12.05 -0.44
CA ALA A 205 -19.52 10.71 -0.49
C ALA A 205 -19.99 10.26 0.91
N ASP A 206 -21.02 9.43 0.96
CA ASP A 206 -21.45 8.75 2.19
C ASP A 206 -20.80 7.36 2.32
N MET A 207 -20.40 6.78 1.19
CA MET A 207 -19.72 5.50 1.06
C MET A 207 -18.58 5.58 0.05
N MET A 208 -17.45 4.93 0.35
CA MET A 208 -16.37 4.68 -0.59
C MET A 208 -15.94 3.21 -0.52
N ILE A 209 -15.87 2.54 -1.66
CA ILE A 209 -15.13 1.28 -1.77
C ILE A 209 -13.68 1.63 -2.11
N ALA A 210 -12.75 1.37 -1.19
CA ALA A 210 -11.36 1.77 -1.35
C ALA A 210 -10.40 0.60 -1.16
N GLY A 211 -9.24 0.63 -1.80
CA GLY A 211 -8.21 -0.39 -1.61
C GLY A 211 -7.21 -0.45 -2.75
N GLY A 212 -6.69 -1.64 -3.03
CA GLY A 212 -5.72 -1.83 -4.10
C GLY A 212 -5.72 -3.23 -4.69
N THR A 213 -5.20 -3.34 -5.91
CA THR A 213 -5.05 -4.58 -6.66
C THR A 213 -3.73 -4.62 -7.43
N GLU A 214 -3.14 -5.79 -7.56
CA GLU A 214 -1.93 -6.00 -8.36
C GLU A 214 -1.87 -7.43 -8.91
N ALA A 215 -1.42 -7.57 -10.16
CA ALA A 215 -1.32 -8.84 -10.89
C ALA A 215 -0.05 -8.90 -11.75
N ALA A 216 1.09 -8.56 -11.14
CA ALA A 216 2.35 -8.35 -11.86
C ALA A 216 3.26 -9.59 -11.95
N ILE A 217 2.80 -10.78 -11.55
CA ILE A 217 3.55 -12.03 -11.70
C ILE A 217 3.47 -12.52 -13.15
N ILE A 218 4.16 -11.80 -14.03
CA ILE A 218 4.32 -12.09 -15.46
C ILE A 218 5.77 -11.86 -15.88
N PRO A 219 6.23 -12.38 -17.04
CA PRO A 219 7.64 -12.30 -17.45
C PRO A 219 8.27 -10.91 -17.37
N ILE A 220 7.57 -9.87 -17.85
CA ILE A 220 8.10 -8.49 -17.84
C ILE A 220 8.11 -7.88 -16.44
N GLY A 221 7.11 -8.18 -15.61
CA GLY A 221 7.05 -7.72 -14.22
C GLY A 221 8.17 -8.33 -13.39
N LEU A 222 8.31 -9.66 -13.45
CA LEU A 222 9.40 -10.40 -12.82
C LEU A 222 10.77 -9.93 -13.33
N GLY A 223 10.93 -9.82 -14.65
CA GLY A 223 12.17 -9.36 -15.27
C GLY A 223 12.57 -7.94 -14.85
N GLY A 224 11.60 -7.03 -14.72
CA GLY A 224 11.83 -5.65 -14.25
C GLY A 224 12.39 -5.60 -12.82
N PHE A 225 11.78 -6.33 -11.88
CA PHE A 225 12.25 -6.34 -10.50
C PHE A 225 13.55 -7.14 -10.30
N VAL A 226 13.80 -8.17 -11.12
CA VAL A 226 15.11 -8.81 -11.19
C VAL A 226 16.17 -7.82 -11.66
N ALA A 227 15.88 -7.01 -12.68
CA ALA A 227 16.83 -6.05 -13.24
C ALA A 227 17.24 -4.97 -12.22
N CYS A 228 16.34 -4.54 -11.34
CA CYS A 228 16.66 -3.62 -10.24
C CYS A 228 17.16 -4.32 -8.95
N ARG A 229 17.38 -5.64 -8.99
CA ARG A 229 17.90 -6.45 -7.87
C ARG A 229 17.07 -6.36 -6.59
N ALA A 230 15.75 -6.23 -6.73
CA ALA A 230 14.86 -6.06 -5.60
C ALA A 230 14.29 -7.38 -5.06
N LEU A 231 14.37 -8.47 -5.84
CA LEU A 231 13.80 -9.77 -5.49
C LEU A 231 14.80 -10.71 -4.82
N SER A 232 14.31 -11.50 -3.87
CA SER A 232 15.04 -12.66 -3.34
C SER A 232 15.35 -13.67 -4.45
N GLN A 233 16.51 -14.33 -4.37
CA GLN A 233 16.94 -15.37 -5.31
C GLN A 233 17.03 -16.76 -4.68
N ARG A 234 16.44 -16.93 -3.49
CA ARG A 234 16.40 -18.20 -2.72
C ARG A 234 15.45 -19.22 -3.33
N ASN A 235 15.79 -19.70 -4.52
CA ASN A 235 14.96 -20.63 -5.28
C ASN A 235 14.99 -22.06 -4.75
N ASP A 236 16.04 -22.42 -4.02
CA ASP A 236 16.24 -23.71 -3.36
C ASP A 236 15.33 -23.88 -2.14
N ASP A 237 14.93 -22.77 -1.52
CA ASP A 237 13.98 -22.75 -0.41
C ASP A 237 13.00 -21.55 -0.50
N PRO A 238 12.00 -21.61 -1.42
CA PRO A 238 11.06 -20.52 -1.64
C PRO A 238 10.19 -20.19 -0.43
N GLN A 239 9.84 -21.19 0.38
CA GLN A 239 8.94 -21.02 1.52
C GLN A 239 9.53 -20.09 2.58
N THR A 240 10.86 -20.06 2.69
CA THR A 240 11.59 -19.20 3.63
C THR A 240 12.19 -17.96 2.97
N ALA A 241 11.95 -17.71 1.68
CA ALA A 241 12.55 -16.59 0.96
C ALA A 241 12.08 -15.22 1.50
N SER A 242 10.78 -15.08 1.78
CA SER A 242 10.25 -13.92 2.48
C SER A 242 10.50 -14.07 3.98
N ARG A 243 11.46 -13.30 4.48
CA ARG A 243 11.89 -13.31 5.88
C ARG A 243 12.12 -11.88 6.42
N PRO A 244 11.04 -11.10 6.61
CA PRO A 244 11.14 -9.75 7.16
C PRO A 244 11.95 -9.74 8.47
N TRP A 245 12.79 -8.71 8.65
CA TRP A 245 13.65 -8.52 9.83
C TRP A 245 14.73 -9.58 10.11
N ASP A 246 14.81 -10.66 9.33
CA ASP A 246 15.89 -11.65 9.44
C ASP A 246 17.20 -11.11 8.83
N LYS A 247 18.34 -11.46 9.44
CA LYS A 247 19.69 -11.08 8.96
C LYS A 247 19.99 -11.59 7.55
N GLN A 248 19.38 -12.71 7.15
CA GLN A 248 19.62 -13.35 5.87
C GLN A 248 18.59 -12.98 4.79
N ARG A 249 17.74 -11.97 5.03
CA ARG A 249 16.86 -11.43 3.98
C ARG A 249 17.69 -10.86 2.83
N ASP A 250 17.28 -11.13 1.60
CA ASP A 250 18.05 -10.80 0.39
C ASP A 250 17.21 -10.10 -0.69
N GLY A 251 15.97 -9.71 -0.37
CA GLY A 251 15.03 -9.03 -1.25
C GLY A 251 13.60 -9.35 -0.85
N PHE A 252 12.63 -8.73 -1.52
CA PHE A 252 11.22 -9.07 -1.32
C PHE A 252 10.80 -10.23 -2.23
N VAL A 253 9.64 -10.82 -1.94
CA VAL A 253 9.01 -11.85 -2.78
C VAL A 253 7.75 -11.27 -3.40
N MET A 254 7.61 -11.38 -4.72
CA MET A 254 6.43 -10.86 -5.42
C MET A 254 5.18 -11.66 -5.04
N GLY A 255 4.10 -10.94 -4.77
CA GLY A 255 2.76 -11.47 -4.63
C GLY A 255 1.80 -10.70 -5.54
N GLU A 256 0.63 -11.28 -5.72
CA GLU A 256 -0.51 -10.63 -6.38
C GLU A 256 -1.75 -10.82 -5.51
N GLY A 257 -2.72 -9.93 -5.68
CA GLY A 257 -3.87 -9.88 -4.82
C GLY A 257 -4.71 -8.63 -5.02
N ALA A 258 -5.86 -8.63 -4.38
CA ALA A 258 -6.67 -7.44 -4.20
C ALA A 258 -7.20 -7.41 -2.76
N GLY A 259 -7.30 -6.23 -2.18
CA GLY A 259 -7.95 -6.02 -0.89
C GLY A 259 -8.69 -4.70 -0.90
N VAL A 260 -9.96 -4.72 -0.50
CA VAL A 260 -10.83 -3.54 -0.46
C VAL A 260 -11.61 -3.48 0.85
N LEU A 261 -11.85 -2.25 1.29
CA LEU A 261 -12.73 -1.91 2.41
C LEU A 261 -13.94 -1.14 1.90
N VAL A 262 -15.10 -1.42 2.48
CA VAL A 262 -16.28 -0.55 2.36
C VAL A 262 -16.22 0.44 3.52
N MET A 263 -15.92 1.69 3.21
CA MET A 263 -15.79 2.79 4.16
C MET A 263 -17.04 3.66 4.09
N GLU A 264 -17.62 4.02 5.23
CA GLU A 264 -18.85 4.83 5.29
C GLU A 264 -18.77 5.91 6.36
N SER A 265 -19.54 6.99 6.19
CA SER A 265 -19.82 7.87 7.33
C SER A 265 -20.60 7.11 8.40
N LEU A 266 -20.29 7.36 9.68
CA LEU A 266 -20.98 6.71 10.78
C LEU A 266 -22.49 7.02 10.75
N GLU A 267 -22.89 8.26 10.46
CA GLU A 267 -24.31 8.64 10.31
C GLU A 267 -25.01 7.77 9.26
N HIS A 268 -24.39 7.60 8.08
CA HIS A 268 -24.97 6.79 7.00
C HIS A 268 -25.06 5.30 7.39
N ALA A 269 -23.98 4.75 7.95
CA ALA A 269 -23.93 3.36 8.40
C ALA A 269 -25.01 3.06 9.45
N LEU A 270 -25.16 3.93 10.45
CA LEU A 270 -26.19 3.80 11.49
C LEU A 270 -27.60 3.92 10.90
N LYS A 271 -27.83 4.89 10.00
CA LYS A 271 -29.14 5.12 9.37
C LYS A 271 -29.67 3.90 8.62
N ARG A 272 -28.77 3.13 7.97
CA ARG A 272 -29.15 1.91 7.24
C ARG A 272 -28.98 0.60 8.04
N GLY A 273 -28.61 0.70 9.33
CA GLY A 273 -28.38 -0.47 10.19
C GLY A 273 -27.23 -1.35 9.73
N ALA A 274 -26.18 -0.77 9.16
CA ALA A 274 -25.02 -1.51 8.68
C ALA A 274 -24.26 -2.18 9.84
N PRO A 275 -23.74 -3.41 9.67
CA PRO A 275 -22.74 -3.93 10.60
C PRO A 275 -21.50 -3.04 10.53
N ILE A 276 -20.93 -2.70 11.68
CA ILE A 276 -19.68 -1.94 11.77
C ILE A 276 -18.61 -2.90 12.28
N VAL A 277 -17.59 -3.16 11.45
CA VAL A 277 -16.52 -4.11 11.76
C VAL A 277 -15.30 -3.45 12.38
N ALA A 278 -15.09 -2.15 12.14
CA ALA A 278 -14.03 -1.34 12.73
C ALA A 278 -14.30 0.15 12.45
N GLU A 279 -13.52 1.03 13.06
CA GLU A 279 -13.50 2.46 12.75
C GLU A 279 -12.15 2.84 12.13
N TYR A 280 -12.17 3.60 11.03
CA TYR A 280 -11.01 4.29 10.50
C TYR A 280 -10.80 5.58 11.30
N LEU A 281 -9.71 5.67 12.04
CA LEU A 281 -9.42 6.82 12.90
C LEU A 281 -8.76 7.95 12.16
N GLY A 282 -7.77 7.63 11.33
CA GLY A 282 -6.98 8.64 10.64
C GLY A 282 -5.95 8.05 9.70
N GLY A 283 -5.29 8.92 8.95
CA GLY A 283 -4.21 8.53 8.06
C GLY A 283 -3.33 9.71 7.68
N ALA A 284 -2.14 9.40 7.19
CA ALA A 284 -1.22 10.39 6.68
C ALA A 284 -0.45 9.84 5.48
N VAL A 285 -0.01 10.76 4.63
CA VAL A 285 0.85 10.48 3.49
C VAL A 285 1.94 11.56 3.41
N ASN A 286 3.18 11.16 3.10
CA ASN A 286 4.27 12.11 2.85
C ASN A 286 5.30 11.56 1.85
N CYS A 287 6.40 12.29 1.65
CA CYS A 287 7.45 11.91 0.71
C CYS A 287 8.85 12.04 1.32
N ASP A 288 9.69 11.02 1.12
CA ASP A 288 11.09 11.00 1.55
C ASP A 288 11.95 12.09 0.89
N ALA A 289 11.60 12.48 -0.34
CA ALA A 289 12.35 13.41 -1.19
C ALA A 289 13.86 13.05 -1.25
N HIS A 290 14.17 11.75 -1.38
CA HIS A 290 15.53 11.22 -1.22
C HIS A 290 16.04 10.45 -2.44
N HIS A 291 15.49 9.27 -2.70
CA HIS A 291 15.90 8.40 -3.80
C HIS A 291 14.67 7.74 -4.44
N MET A 292 14.82 7.26 -5.68
CA MET A 292 13.70 6.65 -6.40
C MET A 292 13.27 5.29 -5.86
N THR A 293 14.19 4.53 -5.24
CA THR A 293 13.94 3.16 -4.74
C THR A 293 14.41 2.95 -3.31
N ASP A 294 15.34 3.79 -2.84
CA ASP A 294 16.01 3.55 -1.58
C ASP A 294 15.36 4.44 -0.53
N PRO A 295 14.91 3.88 0.60
CA PRO A 295 14.35 4.69 1.66
C PRO A 295 15.46 5.54 2.30
N ARG A 296 15.06 6.62 2.98
CA ARG A 296 16.00 7.36 3.81
C ARG A 296 16.58 6.48 4.92
N ALA A 297 17.90 6.46 5.04
CA ALA A 297 18.59 5.70 6.10
C ALA A 297 18.29 6.21 7.52
N ASP A 298 17.90 7.48 7.67
CA ASP A 298 17.54 8.07 8.96
C ASP A 298 16.08 7.82 9.37
N GLY A 299 15.26 7.23 8.48
CA GLY A 299 13.86 6.94 8.73
C GLY A 299 12.94 8.16 8.88
N LEU A 300 13.42 9.39 8.61
CA LEU A 300 12.69 10.62 8.94
C LEU A 300 11.33 10.74 8.24
N GLY A 301 11.25 10.36 6.96
CA GLY A 301 9.99 10.41 6.21
C GLY A 301 8.96 9.42 6.77
N VAL A 302 9.41 8.22 7.12
CA VAL A 302 8.59 7.19 7.77
C VAL A 302 8.10 7.64 9.15
N SER A 303 9.01 8.06 10.03
CA SER A 303 8.65 8.43 11.42
C SER A 303 7.68 9.61 11.44
N SER A 304 7.94 10.65 10.64
CA SER A 304 7.04 11.80 10.54
C SER A 304 5.68 11.44 9.94
N CYS A 305 5.61 10.45 9.03
CA CYS A 305 4.32 9.97 8.50
C CYS A 305 3.50 9.25 9.58
N ILE A 306 4.17 8.45 10.43
CA ILE A 306 3.52 7.79 11.56
C ILE A 306 3.00 8.84 12.55
N GLU A 307 3.83 9.81 12.93
CA GLU A 307 3.45 10.91 13.83
C GLU A 307 2.22 11.67 13.29
N SER A 308 2.25 12.08 12.02
CA SER A 308 1.09 12.76 11.40
C SER A 308 -0.17 11.89 11.34
N CYS A 309 -0.04 10.57 11.18
CA CYS A 309 -1.19 9.68 11.21
C CYS A 309 -1.81 9.60 12.60
N LEU A 310 -0.97 9.53 13.64
CA LEU A 310 -1.43 9.50 15.03
C LEU A 310 -2.10 10.83 15.42
N GLU A 311 -1.55 11.96 14.94
CA GLU A 311 -2.17 13.27 15.05
C GLU A 311 -3.55 13.33 14.39
N ASP A 312 -3.68 12.88 13.13
CA ASP A 312 -4.98 12.83 12.41
C ASP A 312 -5.98 11.87 13.10
N ALA A 313 -5.48 10.76 13.66
CA ALA A 313 -6.30 9.76 14.35
C ALA A 313 -6.80 10.23 15.72
N GLY A 314 -6.21 11.27 16.30
CA GLY A 314 -6.51 11.66 17.67
C GLY A 314 -5.96 10.68 18.71
N VAL A 315 -4.87 9.97 18.40
CA VAL A 315 -4.31 8.86 19.19
C VAL A 315 -2.91 9.25 19.69
N SER A 316 -2.62 8.97 20.95
CA SER A 316 -1.27 9.17 21.49
C SER A 316 -0.33 8.03 21.02
N PRO A 317 0.98 8.27 20.83
CA PRO A 317 1.91 7.23 20.39
C PRO A 317 1.94 5.97 21.26
N GLU A 318 1.63 6.12 22.54
CA GLU A 318 1.57 5.05 23.54
C GLU A 318 0.38 4.07 23.32
N GLU A 319 -0.62 4.48 22.54
CA GLU A 319 -1.85 3.72 22.29
C GLU A 319 -1.81 2.91 20.97
N SER A 320 -0.79 3.11 20.12
CA SER A 320 -0.67 2.43 18.82
C SER A 320 0.19 1.17 18.91
N MET A 321 -0.35 0.01 18.53
CA MET A 321 0.27 -1.27 18.92
C MET A 321 0.78 -2.18 17.80
N ILE A 322 0.51 -1.92 16.50
CA ILE A 322 0.88 -2.86 15.40
C ILE A 322 1.07 -2.13 14.07
N GLY A 323 2.02 -2.56 13.23
CA GLY A 323 2.21 -2.12 11.83
C GLY A 323 2.35 -3.26 10.82
N HIS A 324 1.72 -3.16 9.64
CA HIS A 324 1.85 -4.07 8.46
C HIS A 324 2.46 -3.34 7.25
N CYS A 325 2.93 -4.02 6.17
CA CYS A 325 3.76 -3.41 5.11
C CYS A 325 3.58 -3.95 3.64
N LEU A 326 3.10 -3.09 2.70
CA LEU A 326 3.39 -2.97 1.22
C LEU A 326 2.17 -3.12 0.26
N GLY A 327 2.29 -2.77 -1.04
CA GLY A 327 1.34 -2.69 -2.21
C GLY A 327 -0.17 -3.01 -2.13
N ALA A 328 -0.73 -3.76 -3.09
CA ALA A 328 -2.08 -4.36 -2.94
C ALA A 328 -2.19 -5.17 -1.63
N ALA A 329 -1.03 -5.58 -1.13
CA ALA A 329 -0.81 -5.97 0.26
C ALA A 329 -1.42 -4.96 1.26
N GLY A 330 -1.41 -3.64 1.09
CA GLY A 330 -1.97 -2.65 2.01
C GLY A 330 -3.47 -2.80 2.17
N GLY A 331 -4.17 -3.25 1.11
CA GLY A 331 -5.57 -3.64 1.18
C GLY A 331 -5.76 -4.93 1.98
N LEU A 332 -4.98 -5.97 1.67
CA LEU A 332 -4.97 -7.25 2.40
C LEU A 332 -4.53 -7.11 3.87
N GLU A 333 -3.65 -6.16 4.14
CA GLU A 333 -3.04 -5.81 5.42
C GLU A 333 -3.98 -4.99 6.26
N ALA A 334 -4.69 -4.03 5.67
CA ALA A 334 -5.77 -3.34 6.37
C ALA A 334 -6.84 -4.34 6.84
N ILE A 335 -7.17 -5.34 6.00
CA ILE A 335 -8.08 -6.42 6.41
C ILE A 335 -7.47 -7.25 7.55
N ALA A 336 -6.22 -7.68 7.44
CA ALA A 336 -5.52 -8.39 8.52
C ALA A 336 -5.45 -7.56 9.82
N THR A 337 -5.27 -6.25 9.71
CA THR A 337 -5.22 -5.28 10.81
C THR A 337 -6.57 -5.19 11.52
N VAL A 338 -7.67 -5.05 10.76
CA VAL A 338 -9.04 -5.06 11.28
C VAL A 338 -9.38 -6.41 11.93
N LYS A 339 -8.91 -7.53 11.35
CA LYS A 339 -9.07 -8.86 11.95
C LYS A 339 -8.28 -9.01 13.25
N ALA A 340 -7.08 -8.44 13.36
CA ALA A 340 -6.31 -8.43 14.59
C ALA A 340 -7.03 -7.65 15.70
N ILE A 341 -7.61 -6.49 15.36
CA ILE A 341 -8.47 -5.70 16.26
C ILE A 341 -9.66 -6.54 16.76
N ASN A 342 -10.35 -7.23 15.85
CA ASN A 342 -11.58 -7.93 16.17
C ASN A 342 -11.37 -9.24 16.95
N THR A 343 -10.24 -9.91 16.73
CA THR A 343 -9.97 -11.24 17.32
C THR A 343 -9.00 -11.19 18.49
N GLY A 344 -8.22 -10.12 18.61
CA GLY A 344 -7.10 -10.01 19.54
C GLY A 344 -5.94 -10.97 19.23
N TRP A 345 -5.97 -11.67 18.09
CA TRP A 345 -4.86 -12.54 17.66
C TRP A 345 -4.00 -11.79 16.67
N LEU A 346 -2.68 -11.84 16.86
CA LEU A 346 -1.69 -11.25 15.98
C LEU A 346 -1.06 -12.39 15.18
N HIS A 347 -1.10 -12.29 13.85
CA HIS A 347 -0.44 -13.30 13.03
C HIS A 347 1.09 -13.19 13.15
N PRO A 348 1.81 -14.30 13.03
CA PRO A 348 3.26 -14.28 13.11
C PRO A 348 3.89 -13.61 11.90
N SER A 349 5.05 -13.05 12.14
CA SER A 349 6.05 -12.77 11.13
C SER A 349 6.96 -13.99 11.02
N ILE A 350 6.61 -14.90 10.11
CA ILE A 350 7.30 -16.18 9.90
C ILE A 350 8.71 -16.01 9.29
N ASN A 351 9.50 -17.07 9.34
CA ASN A 351 10.86 -17.16 8.79
C ASN A 351 11.91 -16.26 9.47
N GLN A 352 11.66 -15.84 10.72
CA GLN A 352 12.63 -15.09 11.53
C GLN A 352 13.45 -16.04 12.40
N PHE A 353 14.53 -16.58 11.84
CA PHE A 353 15.39 -17.55 12.54
C PHE A 353 16.61 -16.89 13.18
N ASN A 354 17.04 -15.75 12.63
CA ASN A 354 18.16 -14.96 13.13
C ASN A 354 17.86 -13.46 12.93
N PRO A 355 17.06 -12.84 13.82
CA PRO A 355 16.67 -11.44 13.71
C PRO A 355 17.86 -10.48 13.65
N GLU A 356 17.68 -9.38 12.93
CA GLU A 356 18.64 -8.28 12.90
C GLU A 356 18.86 -7.69 14.29
N PRO A 357 20.10 -7.39 14.72
CA PRO A 357 20.35 -6.91 16.08
C PRO A 357 19.77 -5.52 16.34
N ALA A 358 19.47 -4.77 15.28
CA ALA A 358 18.86 -3.45 15.35
C ALA A 358 17.33 -3.49 15.54
N VAL A 359 16.71 -4.67 15.53
CA VAL A 359 15.27 -4.84 15.77
C VAL A 359 15.07 -5.06 17.26
N ASP A 360 14.57 -4.03 17.95
CA ASP A 360 14.40 -3.97 19.40
C ASP A 360 12.93 -3.98 19.85
N PHE A 361 12.01 -4.26 18.92
CA PHE A 361 10.58 -4.37 19.15
C PHE A 361 10.05 -5.78 18.88
N ASP A 362 8.87 -6.10 19.40
CA ASP A 362 8.24 -7.41 19.19
C ASP A 362 7.67 -7.51 17.77
N THR A 363 8.30 -8.33 16.94
CA THR A 363 7.86 -8.59 15.56
C THR A 363 6.83 -9.72 15.45
N VAL A 364 6.41 -10.31 16.58
CA VAL A 364 5.57 -11.53 16.61
C VAL A 364 6.26 -12.66 15.82
N ALA A 365 7.53 -12.91 16.11
CA ALA A 365 8.37 -13.84 15.33
C ALA A 365 7.86 -15.29 15.39
N ASN A 366 7.55 -15.87 14.22
CA ASN A 366 7.18 -17.27 13.95
C ASN A 366 5.91 -17.83 14.63
N GLU A 367 5.52 -17.32 15.78
CA GLU A 367 4.34 -17.78 16.52
C GLU A 367 3.35 -16.63 16.74
N LYS A 368 2.07 -16.89 16.46
CA LYS A 368 1.00 -15.93 16.73
C LYS A 368 0.97 -15.56 18.21
N LYS A 369 0.55 -14.33 18.50
CA LYS A 369 0.39 -13.84 19.88
C LYS A 369 -1.02 -13.33 20.10
N GLN A 370 -1.50 -13.40 21.34
CA GLN A 370 -2.77 -12.79 21.71
C GLN A 370 -2.52 -11.47 22.41
N HIS A 371 -3.22 -10.42 21.99
CA HIS A 371 -3.16 -9.09 22.59
C HIS A 371 -4.53 -8.43 22.54
N GLU A 372 -4.86 -7.61 23.53
CA GLU A 372 -5.96 -6.66 23.37
C GLU A 372 -5.52 -5.54 22.42
N VAL A 373 -6.16 -5.43 21.26
CA VAL A 373 -5.78 -4.46 20.22
C VAL A 373 -6.84 -3.36 20.14
N ASN A 374 -6.56 -2.23 20.79
CA ASN A 374 -7.46 -1.07 20.79
C ASN A 374 -7.29 -0.20 19.53
N VAL A 375 -6.05 0.01 19.11
CA VAL A 375 -5.68 0.75 17.90
C VAL A 375 -4.55 0.00 17.20
N ALA A 376 -4.63 -0.08 15.88
CA ALA A 376 -3.57 -0.63 15.04
C ALA A 376 -3.37 0.24 13.80
N ILE A 377 -2.12 0.34 13.34
CA ILE A 377 -1.76 1.06 12.13
C ILE A 377 -1.39 0.09 11.01
N SER A 378 -1.66 0.47 9.77
CA SER A 378 -1.13 -0.20 8.58
C SER A 378 -0.18 0.76 7.89
N ASN A 379 1.07 0.35 7.71
CA ASN A 379 2.12 1.16 7.12
C ASN A 379 2.34 0.72 5.67
N SER A 380 2.70 1.64 4.79
CA SER A 380 3.13 1.27 3.44
C SER A 380 4.10 2.31 2.92
N PHE A 381 5.33 1.86 2.66
CA PHE A 381 6.44 2.67 2.18
C PHE A 381 6.87 2.14 0.82
N GLY A 382 6.61 2.92 -0.22
CA GLY A 382 6.79 2.50 -1.61
C GLY A 382 7.96 3.19 -2.30
N PHE A 383 8.43 2.55 -3.39
CA PHE A 383 9.32 3.19 -4.35
C PHE A 383 8.76 4.55 -4.79
N GLY A 384 9.65 5.50 -5.05
CA GLY A 384 9.34 6.91 -5.23
C GLY A 384 9.42 7.72 -3.93
N GLY A 385 9.67 7.05 -2.79
CA GLY A 385 9.68 7.68 -1.47
C GLY A 385 8.28 7.96 -0.94
N HIS A 386 7.26 7.23 -1.41
CA HIS A 386 5.87 7.40 -0.99
C HIS A 386 5.65 6.73 0.36
N ASN A 387 5.40 7.51 1.39
CA ASN A 387 5.06 6.97 2.70
C ASN A 387 3.58 7.18 2.98
N SER A 388 2.96 6.17 3.58
CA SER A 388 1.56 6.22 3.97
C SER A 388 1.30 5.37 5.20
N VAL A 389 0.48 5.89 6.09
CA VAL A 389 0.06 5.22 7.32
C VAL A 389 -1.44 5.47 7.50
N VAL A 390 -2.17 4.42 7.86
CA VAL A 390 -3.59 4.51 8.22
C VAL A 390 -3.83 3.83 9.56
N ALA A 391 -4.74 4.35 10.37
CA ALA A 391 -5.04 3.87 11.71
C ALA A 391 -6.49 3.38 11.81
N PHE A 392 -6.66 2.21 12.41
CA PHE A 392 -7.96 1.57 12.68
C PHE A 392 -8.13 1.31 14.17
N SER A 393 -9.38 1.24 14.62
CA SER A 393 -9.72 0.84 15.99
C SER A 393 -10.97 -0.03 16.05
N ALA A 394 -11.13 -0.72 17.17
CA ALA A 394 -12.42 -1.34 17.49
C ALA A 394 -13.50 -0.25 17.55
N PHE A 395 -14.64 -0.49 16.91
CA PHE A 395 -15.74 0.47 16.95
C PHE A 395 -16.33 0.54 18.36
N LYS A 396 -16.38 1.75 18.91
CA LYS A 396 -17.06 2.07 20.16
C LYS A 396 -18.22 3.04 19.81
N PRO A 397 -19.48 2.66 20.07
CA PRO A 397 -20.67 3.44 19.70
C PRO A 397 -20.61 4.91 20.12
#